data_AF-A0AAD0CCK6-F1
#
_entry.id   AF-A0AAD0CCK6-F1
#
_cell.length_a   1.000
_cell.length_b   1.000
_cell.length_c   1.000
_cell.angle_alpha   90.00
_cell.angle_beta   90.00
_cell.angle_gamma   90.00
#
_symmetry.space_group_name_H-M   'P 1'
#
loop_
_entity.id
_entity.type
_entity.pdbx_description
1 polymer ?
#
loop_
_entity_poly.entity_id
_entity_poly.type
_entity_poly.pdbx_seq_one_letter_code
_entity_poly.pdbx_strand_id
1 'polypeptide(L)'
;MNWEQFGYLCRINSSSQLSKSDKLRLSEKASLSIYQGDNDDSELAKTLVVGVVSQDEIAAQKSATYYQCLPKLINDFKFEHKGWLVYLTFVFAFFCLSSLLYQLFVVPAFVDMYSMNQQHDHNIFDSYFRYWYVPIILLFLLLSFILSAILKLKNASVLSELKPFSGLFKVFFPRKLVKNYETLTAILFFPLSSVNSGVTTTETKHLYECEALGLNAQNEFEVLLQQQLKQFNQRAKYFINKLIIIYGAVIVVSIYLFVSAAYKPLFMYGEVL
;
A
#
# COMPACT_ATOMS: atom_id res chain seq x y z
N MET A 1 2.47 19.25 8.05
CA MET A 1 1.28 19.77 7.37
C MET A 1 0.51 18.60 6.80
N ASN A 2 -0.73 18.44 7.26
CA ASN A 2 -1.64 17.38 6.83
C ASN A 2 -2.64 17.92 5.78
N TRP A 3 -3.52 17.05 5.27
CA TRP A 3 -4.53 17.42 4.27
C TRP A 3 -5.62 18.36 4.80
N GLU A 4 -5.98 18.28 6.08
CA GLU A 4 -6.98 19.16 6.69
C GLU A 4 -6.49 20.61 6.83
N GLN A 5 -5.23 20.78 7.24
CA GLN A 5 -4.53 22.06 7.28
C GLN A 5 -4.41 22.64 5.87
N PHE A 6 -4.07 21.81 4.88
CA PHE A 6 -4.04 22.25 3.49
C PHE A 6 -5.41 22.71 2.99
N GLY A 7 -6.46 21.92 3.22
CA GLY A 7 -7.82 22.26 2.83
C GLY A 7 -8.32 23.54 3.50
N TYR A 8 -7.96 23.77 4.76
CA TYR A 8 -8.25 25.03 5.43
C TYR A 8 -7.55 26.23 4.78
N LEU A 9 -6.26 26.11 4.45
CA LEU A 9 -5.53 27.14 3.71
C LEU A 9 -6.16 27.42 2.33
N CYS A 10 -6.57 26.38 1.61
CA CYS A 10 -7.27 26.52 0.33
C CYS A 10 -8.60 27.26 0.48
N ARG A 11 -9.39 26.95 1.52
CA ARG A 11 -10.64 27.68 1.83
C ARG A 11 -10.39 29.16 2.12
N ILE A 12 -9.37 29.49 2.91
CA ILE A 12 -9.00 30.89 3.17
C ILE A 12 -8.60 31.60 1.88
N ASN A 13 -7.68 31.02 1.11
CA ASN A 13 -7.09 31.67 -0.06
C ASN A 13 -8.10 31.86 -1.19
N SER A 14 -9.02 30.92 -1.36
CA SER A 14 -10.12 31.01 -2.33
C SER A 14 -11.15 32.11 -2.03
N SER A 15 -11.28 32.54 -0.76
CA SER A 15 -12.31 33.50 -0.37
C SER A 15 -12.00 34.89 -0.94
N SER A 16 -12.97 35.45 -1.65
CA SER A 16 -12.93 36.81 -2.19
C SER A 16 -13.28 37.90 -1.16
N GLN A 17 -13.82 37.51 -0.01
CA GLN A 17 -14.30 38.44 1.03
C GLN A 17 -13.23 38.81 2.07
N LEU A 18 -12.16 38.01 2.17
CA LEU A 18 -11.11 38.22 3.17
C LEU A 18 -10.03 39.18 2.66
N SER A 19 -9.67 40.15 3.50
CA SER A 19 -8.52 41.03 3.24
C SER A 19 -7.21 40.24 3.31
N LYS A 20 -6.16 40.75 2.66
CA LYS A 20 -4.83 40.12 2.66
C LYS A 20 -4.25 39.94 4.07
N SER A 21 -4.49 40.90 4.96
CA SER A 21 -4.11 40.83 6.38
C SER A 21 -4.87 39.75 7.14
N ASP A 22 -6.17 39.58 6.87
CA ASP A 22 -6.98 38.53 7.51
C ASP A 22 -6.57 37.13 7.05
N LYS A 23 -6.27 36.97 5.75
CA LYS A 23 -5.74 35.72 5.19
C LYS A 23 -4.41 35.34 5.85
N LEU A 24 -3.51 36.30 6.05
CA LEU A 24 -2.23 36.10 6.73
C LEU A 24 -2.42 35.65 8.19
N ARG A 25 -3.25 36.37 8.95
CA ARG A 25 -3.56 36.04 10.36
C ARG A 25 -4.18 34.65 10.51
N LEU A 26 -5.10 34.28 9.62
CA LEU A 26 -5.76 32.96 9.65
C LEU A 26 -4.85 31.82 9.14
N SER A 27 -3.78 32.15 8.43
CA SER A 27 -2.76 31.18 7.97
C SER A 27 -1.63 30.96 8.99
N GLU A 28 -1.66 31.66 10.14
CA GLU A 28 -0.67 31.48 11.19
C GLU A 28 -0.74 30.10 11.85
N LYS A 29 0.40 29.66 12.40
CA LYS A 29 0.56 28.35 13.04
C LYS A 29 -0.48 28.07 14.14
N ALA A 30 -0.91 29.10 14.87
CA ALA A 30 -1.93 28.98 15.92
C ALA A 30 -3.32 28.64 15.38
N SER A 31 -3.68 29.13 14.19
CA SER A 31 -4.95 28.79 13.52
C SER A 31 -4.87 27.42 12.86
N LEU A 32 -3.70 27.06 12.32
CA LEU A 32 -3.46 25.77 11.67
C LEU A 32 -3.38 24.59 12.66
N SER A 33 -3.00 24.82 13.92
CA SER A 33 -2.91 23.75 14.92
C SER A 33 -4.29 23.16 15.26
N ILE A 34 -5.37 23.92 15.09
CA ILE A 34 -6.76 23.44 15.27
C ILE A 34 -7.06 22.26 14.35
N TYR A 35 -6.48 22.26 13.14
CA TYR A 35 -6.68 21.24 12.11
C TYR A 35 -5.60 20.15 12.11
N GLN A 36 -4.70 20.14 13.10
CA GLN A 36 -3.60 19.18 13.15
C GLN A 36 -4.11 17.75 13.45
N GLY A 37 -5.04 17.60 14.41
CA GLY A 37 -5.66 16.32 14.76
C GLY A 37 -4.66 15.16 14.92
N ASP A 38 -5.14 13.93 14.66
CA ASP A 38 -4.31 12.71 14.58
C ASP A 38 -3.81 12.42 13.15
N ASN A 39 -3.89 13.41 12.26
CA ASN A 39 -3.61 13.19 10.85
C ASN A 39 -2.11 13.26 10.56
N ASP A 40 -1.60 12.24 9.88
CA ASP A 40 -0.21 12.15 9.46
C ASP A 40 0.18 13.30 8.51
N ASP A 41 1.45 13.68 8.59
CA ASP A 41 2.05 14.68 7.71
C ASP A 41 2.11 14.17 6.26
N SER A 42 1.68 14.99 5.30
CA SER A 42 1.76 14.67 3.86
C SER A 42 2.83 15.50 3.17
N GLU A 43 3.75 14.84 2.47
CA GLU A 43 4.75 15.48 1.62
C GLU A 43 4.07 16.16 0.42
N LEU A 44 3.09 15.51 -0.19
CA LEU A 44 2.31 16.06 -1.31
C LEU A 44 1.56 17.33 -0.88
N ALA A 45 0.93 17.34 0.29
CA ALA A 45 0.26 18.54 0.80
C ALA A 45 1.24 19.70 1.00
N LYS A 46 2.46 19.42 1.50
CA LYS A 46 3.52 20.42 1.63
C LYS A 46 3.96 20.96 0.26
N THR A 47 4.18 20.08 -0.71
CA THR A 47 4.58 20.45 -2.08
C THR A 47 3.51 21.30 -2.77
N LEU A 48 2.23 20.93 -2.62
CA LEU A 48 1.12 21.68 -3.20
C LEU A 48 0.99 23.08 -2.58
N VAL A 49 1.16 23.24 -1.26
CA VAL A 49 1.16 24.57 -0.64
C VAL A 49 2.27 25.45 -1.20
N VAL A 50 3.50 24.93 -1.30
CA VAL A 50 4.62 25.69 -1.88
C VAL A 50 4.30 26.11 -3.31
N GLY A 51 3.71 25.21 -4.11
CA GLY A 51 3.24 25.52 -5.45
C GLY A 51 2.20 26.65 -5.48
N VAL A 52 1.15 26.57 -4.67
CA VAL A 52 0.08 27.60 -4.61
C VAL A 52 0.64 28.96 -4.17
N VAL A 53 1.53 28.99 -3.17
CA VAL A 53 2.10 30.24 -2.64
C VAL A 53 3.07 30.90 -3.63
N SER A 54 3.69 30.12 -4.50
CA SER A 54 4.61 30.63 -5.54
C SER A 54 3.90 31.30 -6.73
N GLN A 55 2.58 31.17 -6.84
CA GLN A 55 1.77 31.77 -7.91
C GLN A 55 1.35 33.21 -7.58
N ASP A 56 1.02 33.99 -8.62
CA ASP A 56 0.39 35.30 -8.47
C ASP A 56 -0.95 35.20 -7.72
N GLU A 57 -1.37 36.26 -7.04
CA GLU A 57 -2.53 36.25 -6.13
C GLU A 57 -3.83 35.73 -6.79
N ILE A 58 -4.06 36.07 -8.06
CA ILE A 58 -5.22 35.62 -8.85
C ILE A 58 -5.09 34.12 -9.20
N ALA A 59 -3.90 33.68 -9.60
CA ALA A 59 -3.63 32.29 -9.95
C ALA A 59 -3.66 31.37 -8.71
N ALA A 60 -3.13 31.84 -7.58
CA ALA A 60 -3.18 31.16 -6.29
C ALA A 60 -4.62 31.03 -5.77
N GLN A 61 -5.46 32.06 -5.95
CA GLN A 61 -6.88 31.98 -5.61
C GLN A 61 -7.60 30.95 -6.48
N LYS A 62 -7.31 30.94 -7.79
CA LYS A 62 -7.87 29.96 -8.73
C LYS A 62 -7.41 28.54 -8.41
N SER A 63 -6.14 28.29 -8.14
CA SER A 63 -5.67 26.94 -7.77
C SER A 63 -6.22 26.49 -6.42
N ALA A 64 -6.41 27.41 -5.47
CA ALA A 64 -7.01 27.12 -4.18
C ALA A 64 -8.47 26.64 -4.28
N THR A 65 -9.27 27.10 -5.26
CA THR A 65 -10.66 26.60 -5.43
C THR A 65 -10.69 25.14 -5.86
N TYR A 66 -9.79 24.71 -6.76
CA TYR A 66 -9.66 23.30 -7.16
C TYR A 66 -9.37 22.39 -5.96
N TYR A 67 -8.49 22.82 -5.05
CA TYR A 67 -8.00 21.98 -3.96
C TYR A 67 -8.90 21.87 -2.73
N GLN A 68 -9.99 22.66 -2.63
CA GLN A 68 -10.89 22.59 -1.48
C GLN A 68 -11.55 21.22 -1.28
N CYS A 69 -11.74 20.47 -2.37
CA CYS A 69 -12.39 19.15 -2.33
C CYS A 69 -11.47 18.03 -1.78
N LEU A 70 -10.14 18.24 -1.77
CA LEU A 70 -9.16 17.20 -1.48
C LEU A 70 -9.27 16.53 -0.11
N PRO A 71 -9.44 17.26 1.01
CA PRO A 71 -9.50 16.63 2.34
C PRO A 71 -10.66 15.63 2.43
N LYS A 72 -11.83 16.00 1.92
CA LYS A 72 -13.02 15.15 1.87
C LYS A 72 -12.77 13.91 1.02
N LEU A 73 -12.21 14.09 -0.18
CA LEU A 73 -11.91 13.01 -1.12
C LEU A 73 -10.93 11.99 -0.54
N ILE A 74 -9.89 12.45 0.15
CA ILE A 74 -8.88 11.57 0.73
C ILE A 74 -9.46 10.75 1.88
N ASN A 75 -10.34 11.34 2.68
CA ASN A 75 -11.03 10.62 3.76
C ASN A 75 -12.02 9.58 3.21
N ASP A 76 -12.80 9.93 2.18
CA ASP A 76 -13.81 9.04 1.58
C ASP A 76 -13.20 7.81 0.90
N PHE A 77 -11.97 7.94 0.37
CA PHE A 77 -11.27 6.88 -0.37
C PHE A 77 -10.12 6.25 0.43
N LYS A 78 -10.18 6.22 1.75
CA LYS A 78 -9.17 5.55 2.58
C LYS A 78 -9.09 4.05 2.26
N PHE A 79 -7.89 3.54 2.02
CA PHE A 79 -7.70 2.12 1.74
C PHE A 79 -7.90 1.26 3.01
N GLU A 80 -8.91 0.39 2.96
CA GLU A 80 -9.17 -0.60 4.01
C GLU A 80 -9.05 -2.02 3.49
N HIS A 81 -8.30 -2.84 4.23
CA HIS A 81 -8.12 -4.25 3.94
C HIS A 81 -8.82 -5.13 4.99
N LYS A 82 -9.63 -6.10 4.56
CA LYS A 82 -10.40 -6.99 5.45
C LYS A 82 -9.55 -8.16 6.01
N GLY A 83 -9.91 -8.66 7.19
CA GLY A 83 -9.10 -9.54 8.07
C GLY A 83 -8.70 -10.94 7.59
N TRP A 84 -8.72 -11.26 6.29
CA TRP A 84 -8.34 -12.61 5.82
C TRP A 84 -6.85 -12.92 6.02
N LEU A 85 -6.00 -11.89 5.94
CA LEU A 85 -4.58 -12.01 6.25
C LEU A 85 -4.35 -12.44 7.70
N VAL A 86 -5.16 -11.96 8.64
CA VAL A 86 -5.04 -12.30 10.07
C VAL A 86 -5.22 -13.80 10.28
N TYR A 87 -6.25 -14.38 9.66
CA TYR A 87 -6.48 -15.83 9.71
C TYR A 87 -5.29 -16.63 9.16
N LEU A 88 -4.78 -16.26 7.98
CA LEU A 88 -3.62 -16.94 7.39
C LEU A 88 -2.35 -16.80 8.24
N THR A 89 -2.15 -15.66 8.90
CA THR A 89 -1.04 -15.48 9.86
C THR A 89 -1.18 -16.42 11.05
N PHE A 90 -2.39 -16.64 11.58
CA PHE A 90 -2.61 -17.64 12.64
C PHE A 90 -2.30 -19.06 12.16
N VAL A 91 -2.77 -19.44 10.97
CA VAL A 91 -2.48 -20.76 10.38
C VAL A 91 -0.96 -20.94 10.20
N PHE A 92 -0.26 -19.91 9.71
CA PHE A 92 1.18 -19.93 9.56
C PHE A 92 1.92 -20.05 10.91
N ALA A 93 1.49 -19.31 11.93
CA ALA A 93 2.08 -19.40 13.27
C ALA A 93 1.91 -20.80 13.87
N PHE A 94 0.72 -21.40 13.72
CA PHE A 94 0.47 -22.77 14.15
C PHE A 94 1.35 -23.76 13.39
N PHE A 95 1.47 -23.62 12.06
CA PHE A 95 2.36 -24.44 11.24
C PHE A 95 3.82 -24.36 11.71
N CYS A 96 4.34 -23.16 11.96
CA CYS A 96 5.69 -22.97 12.50
C CYS A 96 5.89 -23.68 13.84
N LEU A 97 4.91 -23.56 14.75
CA LEU A 97 4.97 -24.20 16.06
C LEU A 97 4.93 -25.73 15.95
N SER A 98 4.03 -26.27 15.12
CA SER A 98 3.96 -27.72 14.85
C SER A 98 5.25 -28.24 14.23
N SER A 99 5.82 -27.53 13.25
CA SER A 99 7.09 -27.93 12.61
C SER A 99 8.25 -27.90 13.60
N LEU A 100 8.29 -26.91 14.49
CA LEU A 100 9.33 -26.79 15.50
C LEU A 100 9.22 -27.90 16.56
N LEU A 101 8.01 -28.18 17.06
CA LEU A 101 7.79 -29.30 17.98
C LEU A 101 8.19 -30.64 17.34
N TYR A 102 7.83 -30.84 16.07
CA TYR A 102 8.20 -32.05 15.35
C TYR A 102 9.72 -32.20 15.24
N GLN A 103 10.43 -31.13 14.87
CA GLN A 103 11.88 -31.16 14.74
C GLN A 103 12.60 -31.36 16.09
N LEU A 104 12.06 -30.84 17.19
CA LEU A 104 12.69 -30.93 18.50
C LEU A 104 12.44 -32.26 19.23
N PHE A 105 11.25 -32.85 19.06
CA PHE A 105 10.85 -34.02 19.85
C PHE A 105 10.69 -35.28 19.00
N VAL A 106 10.13 -35.16 17.79
CA VAL A 106 9.76 -36.33 16.98
C VAL A 106 10.93 -36.81 16.14
N VAL A 107 11.65 -35.89 15.47
CA VAL A 107 12.83 -36.25 14.66
C VAL A 107 13.92 -36.93 15.49
N PRO A 108 14.34 -36.41 16.65
CA PRO A 108 15.36 -37.07 17.47
C PRO A 108 14.93 -38.46 17.94
N ALA A 109 13.67 -38.63 18.35
CA ALA A 109 13.15 -39.93 18.75
C ALA A 109 13.22 -40.97 17.61
N PHE A 110 12.86 -40.58 16.37
CA PHE A 110 13.04 -41.46 15.23
C PHE A 110 14.52 -41.74 14.94
N VAL A 111 15.40 -40.75 15.02
CA VAL A 111 16.85 -40.94 14.83
C VAL A 111 17.39 -41.97 15.83
N ASP A 112 17.02 -41.84 17.10
CA ASP A 112 17.43 -42.77 18.15
C ASP A 112 16.91 -44.19 17.86
N MET A 113 15.64 -44.35 17.51
CA MET A 113 15.05 -45.65 17.17
C MET A 113 15.71 -46.32 15.95
N TYR A 114 15.96 -45.58 14.87
CA TYR A 114 16.62 -46.12 13.68
C TYR A 114 18.09 -46.48 13.94
N SER A 115 18.79 -45.70 14.78
CA SER A 115 20.18 -45.98 15.16
C SER A 115 20.32 -47.27 15.98
N MET A 116 19.35 -47.58 16.84
CA MET A 116 19.32 -48.79 17.65
C MET A 116 19.09 -50.06 16.81
N ASN A 117 18.33 -49.97 15.72
CA ASN A 117 17.97 -51.12 14.88
C ASN A 117 18.98 -51.44 13.76
N GLN A 118 20.17 -50.81 13.77
CA GLN A 118 21.24 -50.97 12.77
C GLN A 118 20.82 -50.75 11.30
N GLN A 119 19.62 -50.21 11.02
CA GLN A 119 19.22 -49.83 9.67
C GLN A 119 19.98 -48.58 9.25
N HIS A 120 21.14 -48.80 8.62
CA HIS A 120 22.07 -47.78 8.15
C HIS A 120 21.68 -47.18 6.79
N ASP A 121 20.39 -47.12 6.46
CA ASP A 121 20.01 -46.45 5.23
C ASP A 121 20.10 -44.93 5.45
N HIS A 122 21.23 -44.35 5.02
CA HIS A 122 21.60 -42.95 5.23
C HIS A 122 20.60 -41.94 4.62
N ASN A 123 19.60 -42.44 3.89
CA ASN A 123 18.57 -41.65 3.21
C ASN A 123 17.19 -41.68 3.89
N ILE A 124 17.02 -42.33 5.05
CA ILE A 124 15.71 -42.43 5.76
C ILE A 124 15.18 -41.05 6.16
N PHE A 125 16.08 -40.14 6.56
CA PHE A 125 15.74 -38.74 6.79
C PHE A 125 15.94 -37.94 5.51
N ASP A 126 14.83 -37.81 4.77
CA ASP A 126 14.73 -37.08 3.51
C ASP A 126 15.28 -35.65 3.61
N SER A 127 15.66 -35.07 2.45
CA SER A 127 16.15 -33.70 2.32
C SER A 127 15.22 -32.67 3.00
N TYR A 128 13.93 -32.99 3.12
CA TYR A 128 12.94 -32.19 3.80
C TYR A 128 13.28 -31.90 5.28
N PHE A 129 13.71 -32.88 6.07
CA PHE A 129 14.03 -32.66 7.49
C PHE A 129 15.32 -31.88 7.69
N ARG A 130 16.23 -31.93 6.72
CA ARG A 130 17.44 -31.09 6.71
C ARG A 130 17.12 -29.64 6.38
N TYR A 131 16.11 -29.40 5.54
CA TYR A 131 15.75 -28.07 5.03
C TYR A 131 14.36 -27.60 5.48
N TRP A 132 13.87 -28.10 6.63
CA TRP A 132 12.53 -27.79 7.17
C TRP A 132 12.27 -26.28 7.35
N TYR A 133 13.34 -25.52 7.63
CA TYR A 133 13.29 -24.07 7.82
C TYR A 133 13.10 -23.29 6.51
N VAL A 134 13.43 -23.87 5.35
CA VAL A 134 13.32 -23.20 4.03
C VAL A 134 11.90 -22.73 3.73
N PRO A 135 10.84 -23.58 3.79
CA PRO A 135 9.48 -23.12 3.57
C PRO A 135 9.02 -22.08 4.61
N ILE A 136 9.48 -22.16 5.86
CA ILE A 136 9.16 -21.19 6.90
C ILE A 136 9.77 -19.81 6.58
N ILE A 137 11.06 -19.77 6.21
CA ILE A 137 11.72 -18.52 5.81
C ILE A 137 11.04 -17.94 4.57
N LEU A 138 10.71 -18.77 3.58
CA LEU A 138 10.02 -18.32 2.36
C LEU A 138 8.66 -17.70 2.68
N LEU A 139 7.86 -18.35 3.52
CA LEU A 139 6.55 -17.86 3.95
C LEU A 139 6.67 -16.58 4.78
N PHE A 140 7.70 -16.46 5.64
CA PHE A 140 7.96 -15.26 6.41
C PHE A 140 8.34 -14.07 5.51
N LEU A 141 9.22 -14.29 4.53
CA LEU A 141 9.57 -13.27 3.54
C LEU A 141 8.34 -12.82 2.74
N LEU A 142 7.47 -13.75 2.36
CA LEU A 142 6.25 -13.44 1.61
C LEU A 142 5.24 -12.66 2.46
N LEU A 143 5.08 -13.00 3.74
CA LEU A 143 4.24 -12.25 4.68
C LEU A 143 4.76 -10.82 4.89
N SER A 144 6.08 -10.68 5.11
CA SER A 144 6.74 -9.37 5.26
C SER A 144 6.55 -8.49 4.01
N PHE A 145 6.66 -9.09 2.83
CA PHE A 145 6.38 -8.42 1.56
C PHE A 145 4.92 -7.96 1.46
N ILE A 146 3.95 -8.81 1.82
CA ILE A 146 2.52 -8.44 1.81
C ILE A 146 2.25 -7.27 2.76
N LEU A 147 2.77 -7.32 3.99
CA LEU A 147 2.60 -6.26 4.98
C LEU A 147 3.21 -4.94 4.48
N SER A 148 4.43 -4.99 3.93
CA SER A 148 5.08 -3.83 3.33
C SER A 148 4.27 -3.25 2.17
N ALA A 149 3.71 -4.11 1.32
CA ALA A 149 2.85 -3.68 0.22
C ALA A 149 1.57 -3.01 0.72
N ILE A 150 0.93 -3.55 1.76
CA ILE A 150 -0.27 -2.94 2.37
C ILE A 150 0.06 -1.56 2.94
N LEU A 151 1.15 -1.43 3.69
CA LEU A 151 1.57 -0.14 4.26
C LEU A 151 1.85 0.89 3.16
N LYS A 152 2.57 0.50 2.11
CA LYS A 152 2.83 1.38 0.96
C LYS A 152 1.56 1.80 0.23
N LEU A 153 0.60 0.89 0.04
CA LEU A 153 -0.69 1.22 -0.58
C LEU A 153 -1.55 2.11 0.29
N LYS A 154 -1.52 1.92 1.62
CA LYS A 154 -2.21 2.80 2.57
C LYS A 154 -1.65 4.22 2.46
N ASN A 155 -0.33 4.38 2.50
CA ASN A 155 0.31 5.69 2.39
C ASN A 155 0.07 6.35 1.02
N ALA A 156 0.05 5.56 -0.06
CA ALA A 156 -0.29 6.03 -1.39
C ALA A 156 -1.78 6.44 -1.51
N SER A 157 -2.71 5.70 -0.89
CA SER A 157 -4.14 6.04 -0.92
C SER A 157 -4.45 7.37 -0.23
N VAL A 158 -3.69 7.69 0.83
CA VAL A 158 -3.77 8.97 1.55
C VAL A 158 -2.97 10.07 0.85
N LEU A 159 -2.36 9.78 -0.31
CA LEU A 159 -1.53 10.74 -1.06
C LEU A 159 -0.46 11.36 -0.16
N SER A 160 0.20 10.56 0.66
CA SER A 160 1.19 11.06 1.62
C SER A 160 2.55 11.32 0.99
N GLU A 161 2.96 10.50 0.00
CA GLU A 161 4.30 10.51 -0.62
C GLU A 161 4.21 10.98 -2.08
N LEU A 162 5.19 11.78 -2.54
CA LEU A 162 5.21 12.26 -3.94
C LEU A 162 5.44 11.13 -4.94
N LYS A 163 6.31 10.17 -4.59
CA LYS A 163 6.70 9.02 -5.43
C LYS A 163 6.74 7.72 -4.61
N PRO A 164 5.58 7.15 -4.25
CA PRO A 164 5.50 5.96 -3.41
C PRO A 164 6.07 4.71 -4.07
N PHE A 165 6.14 4.69 -5.41
CA PHE A 165 6.60 3.56 -6.22
C PHE A 165 7.98 3.83 -6.85
N SER A 166 8.98 4.14 -6.03
CA SER A 166 10.36 4.37 -6.47
C SER A 166 11.25 3.13 -6.29
N GLY A 167 12.32 3.02 -7.10
CA GLY A 167 13.31 1.94 -7.01
C GLY A 167 12.72 0.54 -7.23
N LEU A 168 13.06 -0.39 -6.33
CA LEU A 168 12.63 -1.79 -6.39
C LEU A 168 11.10 -1.96 -6.35
N PHE A 169 10.39 -1.08 -5.64
CA PHE A 169 8.93 -1.13 -5.57
C PHE A 169 8.27 -0.93 -6.94
N LYS A 170 8.89 -0.15 -7.85
CA LYS A 170 8.36 0.00 -9.22
C LYS A 170 8.27 -1.33 -9.97
N VAL A 171 9.14 -2.29 -9.65
CA VAL A 171 9.17 -3.61 -10.28
C VAL A 171 8.16 -4.56 -9.64
N PHE A 172 8.01 -4.49 -8.32
CA PHE A 172 7.12 -5.38 -7.56
C PHE A 172 5.64 -5.04 -7.72
N PHE A 173 5.30 -3.77 -7.91
CA PHE A 173 3.91 -3.34 -8.09
C PHE A 173 3.44 -3.46 -9.56
N PRO A 174 2.14 -3.74 -9.80
CA PRO A 174 1.62 -3.80 -11.15
C PRO A 174 1.78 -2.47 -11.88
N ARG A 175 2.30 -2.48 -13.11
CA ARG A 175 2.47 -1.26 -13.94
C ARG A 175 1.20 -0.42 -14.05
N LYS A 176 0.03 -1.07 -14.11
CA LYS A 176 -1.29 -0.41 -14.15
C LYS A 176 -1.62 0.37 -12.87
N LEU A 177 -1.11 -0.06 -11.73
CA LEU A 177 -1.31 0.64 -10.45
C LEU A 177 -0.38 1.86 -10.36
N VAL A 178 0.90 1.67 -10.72
CA VAL A 178 1.89 2.74 -10.77
C VAL A 178 1.45 3.83 -11.73
N LYS A 179 1.03 3.47 -12.96
CA LYS A 179 0.52 4.43 -13.95
C LYS A 179 -0.71 5.19 -13.46
N ASN A 180 -1.63 4.53 -12.76
CA ASN A 180 -2.79 5.22 -12.19
C ASN A 180 -2.40 6.24 -11.13
N TYR A 181 -1.41 5.93 -10.30
CA TYR A 181 -0.88 6.88 -9.32
C TYR A 181 -0.18 8.04 -10.02
N GLU A 182 0.63 7.78 -11.05
CA GLU A 182 1.27 8.82 -11.86
C GLU A 182 0.22 9.74 -12.51
N THR A 183 -0.85 9.19 -13.09
CA THR A 183 -1.99 9.96 -13.62
C THR A 183 -2.66 10.79 -12.53
N LEU A 184 -2.90 10.22 -11.35
CA LEU A 184 -3.52 10.92 -10.23
C LEU A 184 -2.64 12.09 -9.76
N THR A 185 -1.32 11.89 -9.66
CA THR A 185 -0.40 12.99 -9.37
C THR A 185 -0.39 14.04 -10.47
N ALA A 186 -0.46 13.65 -11.75
CA ALA A 186 -0.53 14.60 -12.86
C ALA A 186 -1.82 15.44 -12.81
N ILE A 187 -2.96 14.84 -12.48
CA ILE A 187 -4.21 15.56 -12.24
C ILE A 187 -4.03 16.51 -11.05
N LEU A 188 -3.49 16.04 -9.92
CA LEU A 188 -3.25 16.91 -8.75
C LEU A 188 -2.39 18.13 -9.08
N PHE A 189 -1.39 18.01 -9.95
CA PHE A 189 -0.54 19.13 -10.33
C PHE A 189 -1.13 20.02 -11.43
N PHE A 190 -2.28 19.66 -12.03
CA PHE A 190 -2.92 20.42 -13.10
C PHE A 190 -3.14 21.92 -12.76
N PRO A 191 -3.70 22.28 -11.59
CA PRO A 191 -3.91 23.70 -11.22
C PRO A 191 -2.61 24.48 -10.99
N LEU A 192 -1.47 23.79 -10.85
CA LEU A 192 -0.15 24.39 -10.64
C LEU A 192 0.69 24.44 -11.91
N SER A 193 0.43 23.55 -12.86
CA SER A 193 1.11 23.55 -14.15
C SER A 193 0.66 24.73 -15.00
N SER A 194 1.62 25.52 -15.47
CA SER A 194 1.41 26.28 -16.70
C SER A 194 1.19 25.28 -17.85
N VAL A 195 0.40 25.68 -18.84
CA VAL A 195 -0.05 24.90 -20.02
C VAL A 195 1.09 24.13 -20.74
N ASN A 196 2.37 24.43 -20.45
CA ASN A 196 3.57 23.87 -21.10
C ASN A 196 4.42 22.90 -20.26
N SER A 197 3.96 22.39 -19.11
CA SER A 197 4.80 21.60 -18.17
C SER A 197 5.12 20.13 -18.58
N GLY A 198 4.95 19.74 -19.84
CA GLY A 198 5.53 18.51 -20.42
C GLY A 198 4.94 17.16 -19.98
N VAL A 199 4.26 17.06 -18.84
CA VAL A 199 3.61 15.83 -18.37
C VAL A 199 2.11 15.90 -18.67
N THR A 200 1.74 15.64 -19.92
CA THR A 200 0.33 15.66 -20.35
C THR A 200 -0.22 14.24 -20.43
N THR A 201 -1.04 13.88 -19.44
CA THR A 201 -1.93 12.71 -19.52
C THR A 201 -3.19 13.07 -20.31
N THR A 202 -3.89 12.08 -20.86
CA THR A 202 -5.17 12.30 -21.56
C THR A 202 -6.17 13.05 -20.66
N GLU A 203 -6.18 12.72 -19.37
CA GLU A 203 -7.02 13.36 -18.36
C GLU A 203 -6.66 14.83 -18.15
N THR A 204 -5.37 15.17 -18.05
CA THR A 204 -4.95 16.58 -17.95
C THR A 204 -5.24 17.37 -19.23
N LYS A 205 -5.15 16.75 -20.42
CA LYS A 205 -5.52 17.39 -21.69
C LYS A 205 -7.01 17.72 -21.72
N HIS A 206 -7.85 16.79 -21.28
CA HIS A 206 -9.28 17.02 -21.16
C HIS A 206 -9.60 18.20 -20.22
N LEU A 207 -8.91 18.30 -19.08
CA LEU A 207 -9.08 19.44 -18.16
C LEU A 207 -8.68 20.79 -18.81
N TYR A 208 -7.58 20.83 -19.56
CA TYR A 208 -7.20 22.03 -20.33
C TYR A 208 -8.23 22.39 -21.39
N GLU A 209 -8.81 21.41 -22.08
CA GLU A 209 -9.87 21.64 -23.07
C GLU A 209 -11.17 22.15 -22.41
N CYS A 210 -11.59 21.57 -21.29
CA CYS A 210 -12.73 22.05 -20.51
C CYS A 210 -12.56 23.49 -20.08
N GLU A 211 -11.37 23.85 -19.61
CA GLU A 211 -11.05 25.22 -19.21
C GLU A 211 -11.05 26.18 -20.41
N ALA A 212 -10.48 25.78 -21.55
CA ALA A 212 -10.48 26.58 -22.78
C ALA A 212 -11.90 26.81 -23.33
N LEU A 213 -12.80 25.85 -23.13
CA LEU A 213 -14.21 25.93 -23.56
C LEU A 213 -15.13 26.61 -22.53
N GLY A 214 -14.62 27.07 -21.39
CA GLY A 214 -15.40 27.74 -20.36
C GLY A 214 -16.34 26.83 -19.55
N LEU A 215 -16.12 25.52 -19.60
CA LEU A 215 -16.82 24.56 -18.73
C LEU A 215 -16.31 24.69 -17.30
N ASN A 216 -17.11 24.24 -16.32
CA ASN A 216 -16.70 24.23 -14.91
C ASN A 216 -15.62 23.16 -14.67
N ALA A 217 -14.38 23.51 -14.98
CA ALA A 217 -13.21 22.65 -14.83
C ALA A 217 -12.95 22.25 -13.38
N GLN A 218 -13.43 23.01 -12.38
CA GLN A 218 -13.32 22.65 -10.96
C GLN A 218 -14.16 21.41 -10.64
N ASN A 219 -15.40 21.36 -11.12
CA ASN A 219 -16.26 20.19 -10.93
C ASN A 219 -15.68 18.98 -11.69
N GLU A 220 -15.20 19.17 -12.91
CA GLU A 220 -14.61 18.09 -13.70
C GLU A 220 -13.33 17.55 -13.06
N PHE A 221 -12.49 18.42 -12.50
CA PHE A 221 -11.31 18.05 -11.72
C PHE A 221 -11.68 17.14 -10.53
N GLU A 222 -12.70 17.53 -9.75
CA GLU A 222 -13.18 16.72 -8.63
C GLU A 222 -13.67 15.34 -9.10
N VAL A 223 -14.48 15.29 -10.16
CA VAL A 223 -15.02 14.04 -10.72
C VAL A 223 -13.91 13.12 -11.22
N LEU A 224 -12.94 13.65 -11.98
CA LEU A 224 -11.81 12.85 -12.46
C LEU A 224 -10.95 12.34 -11.32
N LEU A 225 -10.71 13.15 -10.29
CA LEU A 225 -9.92 12.75 -9.13
C LEU A 225 -10.64 11.64 -8.33
N GLN A 226 -11.96 11.78 -8.11
CA GLN A 226 -12.80 10.72 -7.51
C GLN A 226 -12.70 9.42 -8.30
N GLN A 227 -12.83 9.49 -9.62
CA GLN A 227 -12.80 8.32 -10.48
C GLN A 227 -11.43 7.62 -10.41
N GLN A 228 -10.33 8.38 -10.46
CA GLN A 228 -8.99 7.81 -10.40
C GLN A 228 -8.65 7.24 -9.01
N LEU A 229 -9.06 7.90 -7.92
CA LEU A 229 -8.95 7.36 -6.56
C LEU A 229 -9.71 6.04 -6.41
N LYS A 230 -10.95 5.99 -6.89
CA LYS A 230 -11.77 4.77 -6.88
C LYS A 230 -11.10 3.64 -7.65
N GLN A 231 -10.61 3.92 -8.87
CA GLN A 231 -9.90 2.93 -9.66
C GLN A 231 -8.60 2.47 -9.00
N PHE A 232 -7.84 3.38 -8.41
CA PHE A 232 -6.62 3.08 -7.69
C PHE A 232 -6.90 2.12 -6.53
N ASN A 233 -7.89 2.43 -5.68
CA ASN A 233 -8.26 1.59 -4.55
C ASN A 233 -8.77 0.21 -4.96
N GLN A 234 -9.59 0.13 -6.01
CA GLN A 234 -10.06 -1.16 -6.54
C GLN A 234 -8.90 -2.02 -7.03
N ARG A 235 -7.95 -1.43 -7.76
CA ARG A 235 -6.76 -2.13 -8.26
C ARG A 235 -5.81 -2.53 -7.13
N ALA A 236 -5.62 -1.66 -6.14
CA ALA A 236 -4.83 -1.94 -4.94
C ALA A 236 -5.42 -3.14 -4.17
N LYS A 237 -6.74 -3.14 -3.95
CA LYS A 237 -7.46 -4.23 -3.29
C LYS A 237 -7.36 -5.55 -4.06
N TYR A 238 -7.54 -5.50 -5.38
CA TYR A 238 -7.38 -6.68 -6.23
C TYR A 238 -5.95 -7.24 -6.15
N PHE A 239 -4.93 -6.38 -6.20
CA PHE A 239 -3.54 -6.79 -6.09
C PHE A 239 -3.24 -7.47 -4.75
N ILE A 240 -3.66 -6.87 -3.62
CA ILE A 240 -3.44 -7.47 -2.30
C ILE A 240 -4.21 -8.78 -2.14
N ASN A 241 -5.48 -8.85 -2.58
CA ASN A 241 -6.25 -10.09 -2.55
C ASN A 241 -5.54 -11.21 -3.34
N LYS A 242 -4.97 -10.88 -4.51
CA LYS A 242 -4.20 -11.85 -5.30
C LYS A 242 -2.96 -12.34 -4.54
N LEU A 243 -2.22 -11.45 -3.87
CA LEU A 243 -1.07 -11.84 -3.05
C LEU A 243 -1.47 -12.75 -1.88
N ILE A 244 -2.60 -12.45 -1.23
CA ILE A 244 -3.14 -13.26 -0.13
C ILE A 244 -3.54 -14.66 -0.59
N ILE A 245 -4.17 -14.77 -1.77
CA ILE A 245 -4.51 -16.07 -2.37
C ILE A 245 -3.24 -16.88 -2.64
N ILE A 246 -2.21 -16.25 -3.22
CA ILE A 246 -0.91 -16.90 -3.47
C ILE A 246 -0.28 -17.35 -2.15
N TYR A 247 -0.28 -16.49 -1.12
CA TYR A 247 0.24 -16.84 0.20
C TYR A 247 -0.48 -18.05 0.81
N GLY A 248 -1.82 -18.07 0.75
CA GLY A 248 -2.62 -19.19 1.21
C GLY A 248 -2.29 -20.49 0.47
N ALA A 249 -2.14 -20.44 -0.86
CA ALA A 249 -1.75 -21.61 -1.65
C ALA A 249 -0.36 -22.15 -1.24
N VAL A 250 0.63 -21.26 -1.05
CA VAL A 250 1.98 -21.66 -0.62
C VAL A 250 1.96 -22.26 0.79
N ILE A 251 1.15 -21.72 1.71
CA ILE A 251 0.95 -22.32 3.05
C ILE A 251 0.41 -23.75 2.93
N VAL A 252 -0.67 -23.95 2.15
CA VAL A 252 -1.29 -25.28 2.01
C VAL A 252 -0.31 -26.29 1.43
N VAL A 253 0.45 -25.93 0.39
CA VAL A 253 1.47 -26.81 -0.18
C VAL A 253 2.57 -27.10 0.84
N SER A 254 2.99 -26.10 1.62
CA SER A 254 4.03 -26.29 2.65
C SER A 254 3.58 -27.24 3.76
N ILE A 255 2.32 -27.12 4.22
CA ILE A 255 1.72 -28.03 5.20
C ILE A 255 1.60 -29.44 4.62
N TYR A 256 1.15 -29.57 3.37
CA TYR A 256 1.05 -30.87 2.71
C TYR A 256 2.42 -31.58 2.65
N LEU A 257 3.47 -30.88 2.22
CA LEU A 257 4.82 -31.42 2.19
C LEU A 257 5.32 -31.79 3.58
N PHE A 258 5.04 -30.97 4.59
CA PHE A 258 5.36 -31.25 5.98
C PHE A 258 4.72 -32.53 6.47
N VAL A 259 3.41 -32.67 6.28
CA VAL A 259 2.65 -33.85 6.68
C VAL A 259 3.19 -35.08 5.94
N SER A 260 3.36 -35.00 4.62
CA SER A 260 3.89 -36.11 3.83
C SER A 260 5.27 -36.57 4.31
N ALA A 261 6.16 -35.62 4.66
CA ALA A 261 7.48 -35.94 5.17
C ALA A 261 7.41 -36.51 6.60
N ALA A 262 6.55 -35.97 7.46
CA ALA A 262 6.35 -36.42 8.84
C ALA A 262 5.88 -37.89 8.91
N TYR A 263 4.99 -38.31 8.02
CA TYR A 263 4.50 -39.69 8.03
C TYR A 263 5.44 -40.71 7.37
N LYS A 264 6.40 -40.27 6.55
CA LYS A 264 7.30 -41.16 5.80
C LYS A 264 8.13 -42.10 6.70
N PRO A 265 8.78 -41.63 7.79
CA PRO A 265 9.50 -42.51 8.71
C PRO A 265 8.60 -43.55 9.40
N LEU A 266 7.32 -43.22 9.63
CA LEU A 266 6.37 -44.14 10.28
C LEU A 266 5.98 -45.29 9.36
N PHE A 267 5.75 -45.02 8.07
CA PHE A 267 5.48 -46.06 7.08
C PHE A 267 6.71 -46.92 6.77
N MET A 268 7.91 -46.32 6.68
CA MET A 268 9.15 -47.09 6.49
C MET A 268 9.40 -48.08 7.64
N TYR A 269 9.13 -47.68 8.89
CA TYR A 269 9.25 -48.59 10.02
C TYR A 269 8.22 -49.73 9.96
N GLY A 270 7.01 -49.44 9.47
CA GLY A 270 5.95 -50.44 9.31
C GLY A 270 6.18 -51.44 8.19
N GLU A 271 6.97 -51.12 7.16
CA GLU A 271 7.37 -52.06 6.09
C GLU A 271 8.51 -53.00 6.51
N VAL A 272 9.23 -52.68 7.59
CA VAL A 272 10.40 -53.43 8.09
C VAL A 272 10.00 -54.52 9.10
N LEU A 273 8.80 -54.43 9.69
CA LEU A 273 8.20 -55.43 10.59
C LEU A 273 7.42 -56.50 9.82
#